data_AF-A0A0M3JF30-F1
#
_entry.id   AF-A0A0M3JF30-F1
#
_cell.length_a   1.000
_cell.length_b   1.000
_cell.length_c   1.000
_cell.angle_alpha   90.00
_cell.angle_beta   90.00
_cell.angle_gamma   90.00
#
_symmetry.space_group_name_H-M   'P 1'
#
loop_
_entity.id
_entity.type
_entity.pdbx_description
1 polymer ?
#
loop_
_entity_poly.entity_id
_entity_poly.type
_entity_poly.pdbx_seq_one_letter_code
_entity_poly.pdbx_strand_id
1 'polypeptide(L)'
;MKDKTFICALHDDIRLDMSVDRLDTLRRIYVEREENQLIAKLFQSTDSTKLTLRVGTLIFHQIGQLLPEQLKSFHNSDFIFPIGYSVTRIFWSPFNATERMRFDCSIRDNKSHAEFVIAYDTNREIRESSAT
;
A
#
# COMPACT_ATOMS: atom_id res chain seq x y z
N MET A 1 -1.96 -12.89 31.08
CA MET A 1 -1.48 -12.04 29.98
C MET A 1 -2.70 -11.77 29.10
N LYS A 2 -3.11 -10.51 28.89
CA LYS A 2 -4.29 -10.20 28.08
C LYS A 2 -3.94 -10.31 26.60
N ASP A 3 -4.82 -10.92 25.82
CA ASP A 3 -4.69 -11.00 24.36
C ASP A 3 -4.69 -9.58 23.78
N LYS A 4 -3.77 -9.31 22.86
CA LYS A 4 -3.59 -8.01 22.19
C LYS A 4 -4.02 -8.06 20.72
N THR A 5 -4.65 -9.15 20.31
CA THR A 5 -5.13 -9.37 18.96
C THR A 5 -6.38 -8.51 18.74
N PHE A 6 -6.37 -7.73 17.66
CA PHE A 6 -7.54 -6.96 17.23
C PHE A 6 -8.29 -7.76 16.18
N ILE A 7 -9.54 -8.03 16.46
CA ILE A 7 -10.40 -8.90 15.66
C ILE A 7 -11.58 -8.06 15.15
N CYS A 8 -12.00 -8.28 13.90
CA CYS A 8 -13.19 -7.60 13.36
C CYS A 8 -14.47 -8.22 13.95
N ALA A 9 -15.58 -7.49 13.91
CA ALA A 9 -16.87 -7.97 14.44
C ALA A 9 -17.43 -9.22 13.73
N LEU A 10 -16.81 -9.64 12.62
CA LEU A 10 -17.24 -10.76 11.78
C LEU A 10 -16.33 -12.00 11.93
N HIS A 11 -15.43 -12.02 12.90
CA HIS A 11 -14.52 -13.14 13.11
C HIS A 11 -15.17 -14.17 14.03
N ASP A 12 -15.12 -15.45 13.66
CA ASP A 12 -15.89 -16.50 14.33
C ASP A 12 -15.22 -17.04 15.62
N ASP A 13 -13.88 -16.95 15.74
CA ASP A 13 -13.12 -17.49 16.88
C ASP A 13 -12.72 -16.41 17.91
N ILE A 14 -13.71 -15.73 18.50
CA ILE A 14 -13.47 -14.74 19.56
C ILE A 14 -13.52 -15.41 20.94
N ARG A 15 -12.40 -15.37 21.66
CA ARG A 15 -12.35 -15.75 23.08
C ARG A 15 -12.88 -14.61 23.96
N LEU A 16 -14.18 -14.63 24.26
CA LEU A 16 -14.83 -13.58 25.05
C LEU A 16 -14.19 -13.38 26.45
N ASP A 17 -13.60 -14.43 27.04
CA ASP A 17 -12.89 -14.33 28.31
C ASP A 17 -11.60 -13.50 28.24
N MET A 18 -11.08 -13.29 27.03
CA MET A 18 -9.91 -12.48 26.74
C MET A 18 -10.25 -11.14 26.07
N SER A 19 -11.53 -10.84 25.83
CA SER A 19 -11.95 -9.58 25.21
C SER A 19 -11.73 -8.40 26.15
N VAL A 20 -11.45 -7.24 25.56
CA VAL A 20 -11.36 -5.98 26.28
C VAL A 20 -12.46 -5.07 25.79
N ASP A 21 -13.51 -4.93 26.59
CA ASP A 21 -14.71 -4.18 26.21
C ASP A 21 -14.53 -2.66 26.37
N ARG A 22 -13.42 -2.23 26.98
CA ARG A 22 -13.12 -0.84 27.34
C ARG A 22 -11.67 -0.47 27.03
N LEU A 23 -11.48 0.27 25.95
CA LEU A 23 -10.16 0.73 25.47
C LEU A 23 -9.71 2.07 26.10
N ASP A 24 -10.61 2.77 26.77
CA ASP A 24 -10.42 4.11 27.35
C ASP A 24 -9.36 4.17 28.47
N THR A 25 -9.13 3.05 29.15
CA THR A 25 -8.07 2.93 30.17
C THR A 25 -6.67 2.69 29.57
N LEU A 26 -6.59 2.35 28.28
CA LEU A 26 -5.34 2.01 27.61
C LEU A 26 -4.77 3.24 26.91
N ARG A 27 -3.85 3.94 27.59
CA ARG A 27 -3.17 5.12 27.02
C ARG A 27 -2.44 4.81 25.71
N ARG A 28 -1.94 3.58 25.54
CA ARG A 28 -1.31 3.02 24.32
C ARG A 28 -1.48 1.50 24.32
N ILE A 29 -1.80 0.92 23.16
CA ILE A 29 -1.86 -0.54 22.97
C ILE A 29 -0.73 -0.93 22.03
N TYR A 30 0.26 -1.65 22.56
CA TYR A 30 1.38 -2.17 21.79
C TYR A 30 1.07 -3.58 21.33
N VAL A 31 0.65 -3.72 20.08
CA VAL A 31 0.45 -5.02 19.43
C VAL A 31 1.80 -5.48 18.91
N GLU A 32 2.32 -6.56 19.48
CA GLU A 32 3.51 -7.21 18.96
C GLU A 32 3.12 -7.91 17.65
N ARG A 33 3.72 -7.49 16.54
CA ARG A 33 3.52 -8.07 15.22
C ARG A 33 4.89 -8.33 14.62
N GLU A 34 5.10 -9.51 14.07
CA GLU A 34 6.27 -9.79 13.24
C GLU A 34 6.09 -9.12 11.87
N GLU A 35 6.39 -7.82 11.84
CA GLU A 35 6.15 -6.93 10.69
C GLU A 35 6.78 -7.50 9.41
N ASN A 36 8.02 -7.98 9.48
CA ASN A 36 8.72 -8.57 8.34
C ASN A 36 8.01 -9.80 7.76
N GLN A 37 7.42 -10.65 8.61
CA GLN A 37 6.68 -11.82 8.13
C GLN A 37 5.36 -11.43 7.47
N LEU A 38 4.66 -10.42 8.01
CA LEU A 38 3.42 -9.94 7.42
C LEU A 38 3.68 -9.28 6.06
N ILE A 39 4.73 -8.46 5.97
CA ILE A 39 5.15 -7.81 4.74
C ILE A 39 5.62 -8.87 3.71
N ALA A 40 6.37 -9.90 4.14
CA ALA A 40 6.77 -11.00 3.25
C ALA A 40 5.55 -11.75 2.68
N LYS A 41 4.51 -12.01 3.48
CA LYS A 41 3.26 -12.63 3.02
C LYS A 41 2.55 -11.78 1.96
N LEU A 42 2.54 -10.46 2.14
CA LEU A 42 2.01 -9.51 1.14
C LEU A 42 2.79 -9.57 -0.19
N PHE A 43 4.10 -9.78 -0.14
CA PHE A 43 4.95 -9.84 -1.32
C PHE A 43 4.92 -11.20 -2.05
N GLN A 44 4.65 -12.29 -1.33
CA GLN A 44 4.67 -13.65 -1.88
C GLN A 44 3.30 -14.10 -2.40
N SER A 45 2.20 -13.48 -1.97
CA SER A 45 0.86 -13.88 -2.39
C SER A 45 0.42 -13.18 -3.68
N THR A 46 0.77 -13.73 -4.85
CA THR A 46 0.12 -13.35 -6.11
C THR A 46 -1.34 -13.82 -6.20
N ASP A 47 -1.77 -14.69 -5.27
CA ASP A 47 -3.02 -15.46 -5.37
C ASP A 47 -3.99 -15.32 -4.18
N SER A 48 -3.71 -14.47 -3.18
CA SER A 48 -4.63 -14.30 -2.05
C SER A 48 -5.27 -12.93 -2.03
N THR A 49 -6.47 -12.85 -2.57
CA THR A 49 -7.45 -11.74 -2.50
C THR A 49 -7.84 -11.30 -1.08
N LYS A 50 -7.12 -11.74 -0.02
CA LYS A 50 -7.53 -11.61 1.37
C LYS A 50 -6.82 -10.48 2.14
N LEU A 51 -5.63 -10.03 1.71
CA LEU A 51 -4.86 -9.03 2.45
C LEU A 51 -4.37 -7.92 1.52
N THR A 52 -4.51 -6.68 1.98
CA THR A 52 -4.02 -5.49 1.28
C THR A 52 -3.24 -4.63 2.27
N LEU A 53 -2.05 -4.18 1.88
CA LEU A 53 -1.28 -3.24 2.68
C LEU A 53 -1.81 -1.82 2.47
N ARG A 54 -2.27 -1.18 3.54
CA ARG A 54 -2.77 0.19 3.51
C ARG A 54 -2.06 1.03 4.55
N VAL A 55 -1.52 2.17 4.11
CA VAL A 55 -0.87 3.17 4.96
C VAL A 55 -1.61 4.50 4.78
N GLY A 56 -2.52 4.79 5.72
CA GLY A 56 -3.39 5.97 5.65
C GLY A 56 -4.30 5.94 4.42
N THR A 57 -4.05 6.86 3.47
CA THR A 57 -4.79 6.96 2.20
C THR A 57 -4.08 6.26 1.02
N LEU A 58 -2.94 5.61 1.26
CA LEU A 58 -2.21 4.83 0.27
C LEU A 58 -2.53 3.35 0.42
N ILE A 59 -2.86 2.70 -0.68
CA ILE A 59 -3.18 1.27 -0.78
C ILE A 59 -2.18 0.64 -1.73
N PHE A 60 -1.41 -0.34 -1.26
CA PHE A 60 -0.43 -1.05 -2.06
C PHE A 60 -1.05 -2.26 -2.75
N HIS A 61 -0.78 -2.37 -4.05
CA HIS A 61 -1.19 -3.53 -4.86
C HIS A 61 0.02 -4.37 -5.25
N GLN A 62 1.09 -3.71 -5.73
CA GLN A 62 2.30 -4.38 -6.17
C GLN A 62 3.52 -3.50 -5.92
N ILE A 63 4.59 -4.06 -5.38
CA ILE A 63 5.84 -3.32 -5.13
C ILE A 63 6.71 -3.16 -6.38
N GLY A 64 6.50 -4.02 -7.38
CA GLY A 64 7.31 -4.07 -8.60
C GLY A 64 8.65 -4.81 -8.40
N GLN A 65 9.51 -4.76 -9.40
CA GLN A 65 10.83 -5.37 -9.35
C GLN A 65 11.85 -4.56 -10.16
N LEU A 66 13.13 -4.73 -9.81
CA LEU A 66 14.26 -4.22 -10.58
C LEU A 66 15.17 -5.39 -10.93
N LEU A 67 15.32 -5.64 -12.22
CA LEU A 67 16.31 -6.58 -12.72
C LEU A 67 17.70 -5.94 -12.64
N PRO A 68 18.79 -6.73 -12.53
CA PRO A 68 20.15 -6.20 -12.45
C PRO A 68 20.50 -5.21 -13.58
N GLU A 69 19.97 -5.43 -14.78
CA GLU A 69 20.17 -4.55 -15.94
C GLU A 69 19.48 -3.18 -15.77
N GLN A 70 18.37 -3.13 -15.03
CA GLN A 70 17.55 -1.94 -14.78
C GLN A 70 18.13 -1.07 -13.66
N LEU A 71 19.00 -1.60 -12.80
CA LEU A 71 19.61 -0.83 -11.70
C LEU A 71 20.43 0.36 -12.18
N LYS A 72 20.82 0.43 -13.46
CA LYS A 72 21.58 1.56 -14.02
C LYS A 72 20.70 2.74 -14.41
N SER A 73 19.41 2.54 -14.68
CA SER A 73 18.53 3.58 -15.24
C SER A 73 17.25 3.83 -14.44
N PHE A 74 16.87 2.93 -13.52
CA PHE A 74 15.64 3.03 -12.74
C PHE A 74 15.88 3.50 -11.31
N HIS A 75 16.65 4.57 -11.14
CA HIS A 75 16.88 5.24 -9.86
C HIS A 75 17.38 6.68 -10.07
N ASN A 76 17.36 7.47 -9.01
CA ASN A 76 18.13 8.70 -8.88
C ASN A 76 18.96 8.66 -7.58
N SER A 77 19.50 9.78 -7.12
CA SER A 77 20.29 9.85 -5.87
C SER A 77 19.54 9.38 -4.64
N ASP A 78 18.21 9.49 -4.64
CA ASP A 78 17.38 9.39 -3.44
C ASP A 78 16.41 8.21 -3.49
N PHE A 79 16.02 7.77 -4.69
CA PHE A 79 14.93 6.82 -4.90
C PHE A 79 15.26 5.79 -5.98
N ILE A 80 14.64 4.61 -5.84
CA ILE A 80 14.59 3.56 -6.88
C ILE A 80 13.19 3.52 -7.50
N PHE A 81 13.08 3.05 -8.74
CA PHE A 81 11.83 3.04 -9.51
C PHE A 81 11.46 1.62 -9.99
N PRO A 82 10.95 0.74 -9.11
CA PRO A 82 10.65 -0.64 -9.47
C PRO A 82 9.57 -0.74 -10.55
N ILE A 83 9.85 -1.53 -11.59
CA ILE A 83 8.91 -1.76 -12.67
C ILE A 83 7.77 -2.64 -12.20
N GLY A 84 6.54 -2.23 -12.51
CA GLY A 84 5.32 -2.91 -12.03
C GLY A 84 4.90 -2.46 -10.63
N TYR A 85 5.54 -1.44 -10.05
CA TYR A 85 5.00 -0.77 -8.87
C TYR A 85 3.59 -0.26 -9.15
N SER A 86 2.65 -0.53 -8.25
CA SER A 86 1.24 -0.16 -8.38
C SER A 86 0.60 0.09 -7.02
N VAL A 87 -0.02 1.27 -6.87
CA VAL A 87 -0.70 1.70 -5.65
C VAL A 87 -1.95 2.52 -5.99
N THR A 88 -2.95 2.52 -5.13
CA THR A 88 -4.03 3.52 -5.16
C THR A 88 -3.78 4.57 -4.08
N ARG A 89 -3.80 5.84 -4.47
CA ARG A 89 -3.81 6.98 -3.55
C ARG A 89 -5.20 7.61 -3.52
N ILE A 90 -5.77 7.77 -2.33
CA ILE A 90 -6.98 8.57 -2.13
C ILE A 90 -6.56 10.01 -1.83
N PHE A 91 -6.92 10.93 -2.70
CA PHE A 91 -6.54 12.34 -2.61
C PHE A 91 -7.65 13.26 -3.09
N TRP A 92 -7.48 14.57 -2.92
CA TRP A 92 -8.46 15.57 -3.35
C TRP A 92 -8.66 15.53 -4.86
N SER A 93 -9.92 15.64 -5.28
CA SER A 93 -10.30 15.74 -6.69
C SER A 93 -9.77 17.05 -7.27
N PRO A 94 -9.17 17.03 -8.48
CA PRO A 94 -8.77 18.25 -9.17
C PRO A 94 -9.99 19.03 -9.71
N PHE A 95 -11.19 18.42 -9.72
CA PHE A 95 -12.42 19.02 -10.23
C PHE A 95 -13.29 19.61 -9.12
N ASN A 96 -13.19 19.08 -7.89
CA ASN A 96 -13.97 19.53 -6.76
C ASN A 96 -13.15 19.44 -5.46
N ALA A 97 -12.82 20.61 -4.89
CA ALA A 97 -12.01 20.70 -3.68
C ALA A 97 -12.66 20.07 -2.42
N THR A 98 -13.98 19.82 -2.43
CA THR A 98 -14.66 19.18 -1.29
C THR A 98 -14.74 17.66 -1.42
N GLU A 99 -14.27 17.09 -2.53
CA GLU A 99 -14.35 15.66 -2.81
C GLU A 99 -12.98 15.01 -2.88
N ARG A 100 -12.90 13.77 -2.39
CA ARG A 100 -11.74 12.91 -2.58
C ARG A 100 -12.05 11.85 -3.61
N MET A 101 -11.07 11.51 -4.43
CA MET A 101 -11.15 10.46 -5.41
C MET A 101 -9.93 9.54 -5.35
N ARG A 102 -9.98 8.45 -6.11
CA ARG A 102 -8.89 7.48 -6.23
C ARG A 102 -8.01 7.83 -7.41
N PHE A 103 -6.71 7.68 -7.21
CA PHE A 103 -5.67 7.81 -8.22
C PHE A 103 -4.86 6.53 -8.21
N ASP A 104 -4.83 5.83 -9.33
CA ASP A 104 -4.01 4.63 -9.50
C ASP A 104 -2.65 5.05 -10.04
N CYS A 105 -1.64 4.93 -9.20
CA CYS A 105 -0.26 5.30 -9.50
C CYS A 105 0.52 4.05 -9.87
N SER A 106 1.29 4.10 -10.96
CA SER A 106 2.16 2.99 -11.36
C SER A 106 3.48 3.46 -11.96
N ILE A 107 4.49 2.58 -11.92
CA ILE A 107 5.77 2.77 -12.61
C ILE A 107 5.89 1.71 -13.69
N ARG A 108 6.09 2.15 -14.93
CA ARG A 108 6.20 1.31 -16.12
C ARG A 108 7.57 1.47 -16.78
N ASP A 109 7.97 0.46 -17.54
CA ASP A 109 9.13 0.56 -18.42
C ASP A 109 8.71 1.26 -19.71
N ASN A 110 9.38 2.36 -20.03
CA ASN A 110 9.29 3.04 -21.31
C ASN A 110 10.69 3.20 -21.91
N LYS A 111 11.05 2.29 -22.82
CA LYS A 111 12.36 2.31 -23.52
C LYS A 111 13.54 2.39 -22.54
N SER A 112 13.53 1.53 -21.52
CA SER A 112 14.57 1.43 -20.49
C SER A 112 14.68 2.64 -19.54
N HIS A 113 13.64 3.47 -19.49
CA HIS A 113 13.48 4.55 -18.53
C HIS A 113 12.17 4.38 -17.76
N ALA A 114 12.13 4.90 -16.53
CA ALA A 114 10.94 4.88 -15.69
C ALA A 114 9.89 5.85 -16.24
N GLU A 115 8.68 5.34 -16.52
CA GLU A 115 7.51 6.15 -16.76
C GLU A 115 6.59 6.09 -15.54
N PHE A 116 6.32 7.25 -14.96
CA PHE A 116 5.40 7.44 -13.84
C PHE A 116 4.02 7.74 -14.39
N VAL A 117 3.05 6.95 -13.96
CA VAL A 117 1.69 7.00 -14.46
C VAL A 117 0.73 7.27 -13.31
N ILE A 118 -0.19 8.21 -13.48
CA ILE A 118 -1.31 8.45 -12.57
C ILE A 118 -2.60 8.37 -13.38
N ALA A 119 -3.37 7.30 -13.20
CA ALA A 119 -4.71 7.15 -13.78
C ALA A 119 -5.79 7.55 -12.77
N TYR A 120 -6.80 8.28 -13.22
CA TYR A 120 -7.92 8.74 -12.41
C TYR A 120 -9.11 9.04 -13.31
N ASP A 121 -10.34 8.90 -12.80
CA ASP A 121 -11.55 8.97 -13.63
C ASP A 121 -11.55 7.91 -14.76
N THR A 122 -12.66 7.67 -15.44
CA THR A 122 -12.82 6.48 -16.29
C THR A 122 -11.87 6.44 -17.51
N ASN A 123 -11.16 7.55 -17.84
CA ASN A 123 -10.25 7.62 -18.99
C ASN A 123 -9.16 8.73 -18.89
N ARG A 124 -8.78 9.22 -17.70
CA ARG A 124 -7.72 10.24 -17.60
C ARG A 124 -6.44 9.64 -17.03
N GLU A 125 -5.32 9.97 -17.67
CA GLU A 125 -4.00 9.52 -17.25
C GLU A 125 -3.01 10.68 -17.40
N ILE A 126 -2.16 10.87 -16.39
CA ILE A 126 -0.99 11.74 -16.46
C ILE A 126 0.24 10.84 -16.51
N ARG A 127 1.17 11.15 -17.40
CA ARG A 127 2.44 10.43 -17.57
C ARG A 127 3.59 11.40 -17.43
N GLU A 128 4.63 10.96 -16.73
CA GLU A 128 5.87 11.72 -16.55
C GLU A 128 7.07 10.75 -16.68
N SER A 129 8.17 11.24 -17.25
CA SER A 129 9.39 10.43 -17.45
C SER A 129 10.53 10.85 -16.50
N SER A 130 10.33 11.91 -15.72
CA SER A 130 11.32 12.44 -14.78
C SER A 130 10.81 12.38 -13.34
N ALA A 131 11.64 11.88 -12.43
CA ALA A 131 11.46 12.08 -10.99
C ALA A 131 12.30 13.29 -10.57
N THR A 132 11.65 14.30 -9.97
CA THR A 132 12.33 15.45 -9.34
C THR A 132 12.55 15.22 -7.86
#